data_AF-A0A2V5TYM7-F1
#
_entry.id   AF-A0A2V5TYM7-F1
#
_cell.length_a   1.000
_cell.length_b   1.000
_cell.length_c   1.000
_cell.angle_alpha   90.00
_cell.angle_beta   90.00
_cell.angle_gamma   90.00
#
_symmetry.space_group_name_H-M   'P 1'
#
loop_
_entity.id
_entity.type
_entity.pdbx_description
1 polymer ?
#
loop_
_entity_poly.entity_id
_entity_poly.type
_entity_poly.pdbx_seq_one_letter_code
_entity_poly.pdbx_strand_id
1 'polypeptide(L)'
;MAYLTGYGYGPGSAAFEKLPLWLITLIVIRAGVVEELFYRGYAIERLRMIGLGPFWSVTIPLVIFSLGHWSGGAANILIALAAGIILTGFYLWRRDLVANMIGHGLVDFVANVLPRLFS
;
A
#
# COMPACT_ATOMS: atom_id res chain seq x y z
N MET A 1 19.13 8.23 9.14
CA MET A 1 18.36 7.71 7.99
C MET A 1 16.98 8.35 7.90
N ALA A 2 16.10 8.24 8.92
CA ALA A 2 14.76 8.87 8.89
C ALA A 2 14.77 10.40 8.61
N TYR A 3 15.74 11.13 9.17
CA TYR A 3 15.93 12.57 8.90
C TYR A 3 16.36 12.88 7.46
N LEU A 4 17.09 11.97 6.80
CA LEU A 4 17.55 12.14 5.42
C LEU A 4 16.47 11.73 4.41
N THR A 5 15.58 10.80 4.78
CA THR A 5 14.55 10.24 3.89
C THR A 5 13.15 10.83 4.15
N GLY A 6 12.97 11.54 5.26
CA GLY A 6 11.66 12.04 5.71
C GLY A 6 10.71 10.95 6.20
N TYR A 7 11.19 9.72 6.41
CA TYR A 7 10.37 8.59 6.84
C TYR A 7 9.72 8.86 8.21
N GLY A 8 8.40 8.80 8.29
CA GLY A 8 7.62 9.13 9.48
C GLY A 8 7.38 10.62 9.72
N TYR A 9 8.04 11.52 8.96
CA TYR A 9 7.99 12.97 9.18
C TYR A 9 7.22 13.74 8.10
N GLY A 10 6.64 13.05 7.11
CA GLY A 10 5.74 13.69 6.14
C GLY A 10 4.48 14.26 6.82
N PRO A 11 3.87 15.34 6.27
CA PRO A 11 2.71 15.98 6.87
C PRO A 11 1.52 15.02 7.03
N GLY A 12 1.34 14.07 6.10
CA GLY A 12 0.34 13.01 6.20
C GLY A 12 0.64 12.02 7.32
N SER A 13 1.90 11.58 7.45
CA SER A 13 2.33 10.69 8.54
C SER A 13 2.12 11.36 9.90
N ALA A 14 2.57 12.61 10.07
CA ALA A 14 2.41 13.35 11.31
C ALA A 14 0.93 13.58 11.70
N ALA A 15 0.03 13.73 10.72
CA ALA A 15 -1.40 13.81 10.97
C ALA A 15 -1.99 12.44 11.35
N PHE A 16 -1.58 11.38 10.65
CA PHE A 16 -2.00 10.01 10.90
C PHE A 16 -1.63 9.53 12.32
N GLU A 17 -0.42 9.87 12.78
CA GLU A 17 0.05 9.45 14.11
C GLU A 17 -0.78 10.01 15.26
N LYS A 18 -1.47 11.14 15.07
CA LYS A 18 -2.33 11.79 16.07
C LYS A 18 -3.72 11.17 16.18
N LEU A 19 -4.10 10.26 15.28
CA LEU A 19 -5.40 9.62 15.29
C LEU A 19 -5.49 8.58 16.44
N PRO A 20 -6.69 8.36 17.00
CA PRO A 20 -6.87 7.32 18.02
C PRO A 20 -6.64 5.92 17.42
N LEU A 21 -6.10 5.01 18.23
CA LEU A 21 -5.64 3.68 17.77
C LEU A 21 -6.72 2.85 17.07
N TRP A 22 -7.98 2.92 17.54
CA TRP A 22 -9.08 2.22 16.91
C TRP A 22 -9.31 2.68 15.45
N LEU A 23 -9.12 3.98 15.19
CA LEU A 23 -9.31 4.54 13.85
C LEU A 23 -8.15 4.18 12.94
N ILE A 24 -6.91 4.22 13.45
CA ILE A 24 -5.72 3.73 12.73
C ILE A 24 -5.92 2.27 12.32
N THR A 25 -6.43 1.44 13.23
CA THR A 25 -6.70 0.01 12.97
C THR A 25 -7.71 -0.16 11.84
N LEU A 26 -8.82 0.59 11.85
CA LEU A 26 -9.81 0.56 10.77
C LEU A 26 -9.24 1.05 9.44
N ILE A 27 -8.42 2.11 9.44
CA ILE A 27 -7.78 2.64 8.23
C ILE A 27 -6.88 1.58 7.61
N VAL A 28 -6.03 0.93 8.40
CA VAL A 28 -5.11 -0.12 7.95
C VAL A 28 -5.85 -1.32 7.35
N ILE A 29 -6.89 -1.82 8.03
CA ILE A 29 -7.68 -2.94 7.51
C ILE A 29 -8.37 -2.55 6.20
N ARG A 30 -8.95 -1.34 6.16
CA ARG A 30 -9.62 -0.81 4.97
C ARG A 30 -8.63 -0.60 3.83
N ALA A 31 -7.41 -0.14 4.09
CA ALA A 31 -6.36 0.04 3.09
C ALA A 31 -6.00 -1.30 2.46
N GLY A 32 -5.68 -2.31 3.27
CA GLY A 32 -5.37 -3.67 2.81
C GLY A 32 -6.47 -4.29 1.95
N VAL A 33 -7.75 -3.96 2.17
CA VAL A 33 -8.85 -4.44 1.29
C VAL A 33 -8.99 -3.59 0.03
N VAL A 34 -9.16 -2.28 0.19
CA VAL A 34 -9.57 -1.37 -0.90
C VAL A 34 -8.45 -1.16 -1.90
N GLU A 35 -7.21 -1.07 -1.45
CA GLU A 35 -6.07 -0.83 -2.34
C GLU A 35 -5.79 -2.08 -3.18
N GLU A 36 -5.84 -3.26 -2.59
CA GLU A 36 -5.69 -4.51 -3.32
C GLU A 36 -6.82 -4.72 -4.34
N LEU A 37 -8.07 -4.47 -3.93
CA LEU A 37 -9.23 -4.55 -4.81
C LEU A 37 -9.09 -3.62 -6.01
N PHE A 38 -8.69 -2.37 -5.77
CA PHE A 38 -8.59 -1.37 -6.82
C PHE A 38 -7.39 -1.60 -7.73
N TYR A 39 -6.17 -1.71 -7.19
CA TYR A 39 -4.97 -1.75 -8.01
C TYR A 39 -4.76 -3.11 -8.66
N ARG A 40 -4.95 -4.22 -7.92
CA ARG A 40 -4.66 -5.57 -8.42
C ARG A 40 -5.89 -6.27 -8.97
N GLY A 41 -7.00 -6.23 -8.22
CA GLY A 41 -8.24 -6.86 -8.62
C GLY A 41 -8.95 -6.17 -9.80
N TYR A 42 -8.85 -4.83 -9.88
CA TYR A 42 -9.54 -4.05 -10.91
C TYR A 42 -8.56 -3.47 -11.95
N ALA A 43 -7.62 -2.61 -11.56
CA ALA A 43 -6.85 -1.82 -12.52
C ALA A 43 -5.95 -2.67 -13.43
N ILE A 44 -5.19 -3.62 -12.87
CA ILE A 44 -4.37 -4.55 -13.69
C ILE A 44 -5.25 -5.31 -14.70
N GLU A 45 -6.36 -5.87 -14.25
CA GLU A 45 -7.25 -6.67 -15.10
C GLU A 45 -7.93 -5.82 -16.16
N ARG A 46 -8.36 -4.60 -15.81
CA ARG A 46 -9.01 -3.66 -16.73
C ARG A 46 -8.07 -3.17 -17.81
N LEU A 47 -6.83 -2.85 -17.46
CA LEU A 47 -5.83 -2.45 -18.44
C LEU A 47 -5.54 -3.60 -19.43
N ARG A 48 -5.46 -4.84 -18.93
CA ARG A 48 -5.34 -6.03 -19.81
C ARG A 48 -6.56 -6.20 -20.71
N MET A 49 -7.77 -6.00 -20.19
CA MET A 49 -9.01 -6.11 -20.97
C MET A 49 -9.12 -5.09 -22.11
N ILE A 50 -8.59 -3.88 -21.94
CA ILE A 50 -8.56 -2.87 -23.01
C ILE A 50 -7.36 -3.02 -23.96
N GLY A 51 -6.60 -4.12 -23.84
CA GLY A 51 -5.50 -4.46 -24.76
C GLY A 51 -4.14 -3.88 -24.40
N LEU A 52 -3.95 -3.29 -23.21
CA LEU A 52 -2.60 -2.90 -22.78
C LEU A 52 -1.74 -4.14 -22.54
N GLY A 53 -0.49 -4.07 -23.01
CA GLY A 53 0.49 -5.12 -22.77
C GLY A 53 0.72 -5.41 -21.27
N PRO A 54 1.25 -6.60 -20.92
CA PRO A 54 1.43 -7.00 -19.52
C PRO A 54 2.28 -6.02 -18.71
N PHE A 55 3.32 -5.44 -19.34
CA PHE A 55 4.18 -4.43 -18.72
C PHE A 55 3.38 -3.21 -18.27
N TRP A 56 2.65 -2.57 -19.19
CA TRP A 56 1.90 -1.35 -18.88
C TRP A 56 0.72 -1.58 -17.95
N SER A 57 0.08 -2.74 -18.08
CA SER A 57 -1.02 -3.15 -17.18
C SER A 57 -0.57 -3.25 -15.72
N VAL A 58 0.72 -3.50 -15.46
CA VAL A 58 1.29 -3.58 -14.11
C VAL A 58 1.91 -2.25 -13.68
N THR A 59 2.72 -1.64 -14.56
CA THR A 59 3.49 -0.45 -14.23
C THR A 59 2.60 0.75 -13.95
N ILE A 60 1.49 0.93 -14.69
CA ILE A 60 0.60 2.08 -14.50
C ILE A 60 -0.06 2.06 -13.11
N PRO A 61 -0.76 0.98 -12.68
CA PRO A 61 -1.33 0.90 -11.34
C PRO A 61 -0.26 1.03 -10.25
N LEU A 62 0.91 0.41 -10.43
CA LEU A 62 2.01 0.43 -9.47
C LEU A 62 2.57 1.85 -9.23
N VAL A 63 2.79 2.61 -10.31
CA VAL A 63 3.26 4.00 -10.20
C VAL A 63 2.21 4.87 -9.51
N ILE A 64 0.94 4.74 -9.89
CA ILE A 64 -0.15 5.51 -9.27
C ILE A 64 -0.28 5.17 -7.78
N PHE A 65 -0.24 3.89 -7.41
CA PHE A 65 -0.25 3.42 -6.02
C PHE A 65 0.89 4.07 -5.20
N SER A 66 2.11 4.00 -5.74
CA SER A 66 3.30 4.49 -5.06
C SER A 66 3.25 6.01 -4.88
N LEU A 67 2.92 6.76 -5.94
CA LEU A 67 2.80 8.21 -5.88
C LEU A 67 1.62 8.67 -5.01
N GLY A 68 0.57 7.85 -4.84
CA GLY A 68 -0.52 8.12 -3.92
C GLY A 68 -0.06 8.31 -2.45
N HIS A 69 1.11 7.77 -2.10
CA HIS A 69 1.69 7.86 -0.76
C HIS A 69 2.51 9.14 -0.51
N TRP A 70 2.47 10.11 -1.42
CA TRP A 70 3.28 11.34 -1.35
C TRP A 70 3.12 12.14 -0.06
N SER A 71 1.96 12.10 0.59
CA SER A 71 1.72 12.83 1.85
C SER A 71 2.60 12.33 3.00
N GLY A 72 3.08 11.09 2.93
CA GLY A 72 4.05 10.52 3.85
C GLY A 72 5.52 10.82 3.51
N GLY A 73 5.78 11.56 2.43
CA GLY A 73 7.11 11.92 1.96
C GLY A 73 7.74 10.90 1.00
N ALA A 74 8.95 11.21 0.51
CA ALA A 74 9.64 10.42 -0.50
C ALA A 74 9.92 8.98 -0.04
N ALA A 75 10.25 8.78 1.25
CA ALA A 75 10.43 7.45 1.81
C ALA A 75 9.16 6.57 1.68
N ASN A 76 7.98 7.13 1.97
CA ASN A 76 6.74 6.37 1.89
C ASN A 76 6.40 6.01 0.43
N ILE A 77 6.70 6.86 -0.54
CA ILE A 77 6.56 6.52 -1.96
C ILE A 77 7.45 5.32 -2.31
N LEU A 78 8.71 5.32 -1.87
CA LEU A 78 9.65 4.23 -2.17
C LEU A 78 9.26 2.91 -1.48
N ILE A 79 8.80 2.98 -0.23
CA ILE A 79 8.31 1.80 0.51
C ILE A 79 7.05 1.25 -0.15
N ALA A 80 6.09 2.13 -0.51
CA ALA A 80 4.88 1.74 -1.24
C ALA A 80 5.23 1.12 -2.60
N LEU A 81 6.22 1.64 -3.32
CA LEU A 81 6.70 1.04 -4.57
C LEU A 81 7.24 -0.38 -4.34
N ALA A 82 8.11 -0.57 -3.35
CA ALA A 82 8.69 -1.87 -3.05
C ALA A 82 7.62 -2.90 -2.62
N ALA A 83 6.74 -2.52 -1.68
CA ALA A 83 5.63 -3.36 -1.24
C ALA A 83 4.66 -3.64 -2.41
N GLY A 84 4.40 -2.61 -3.23
CA GLY A 84 3.56 -2.68 -4.42
C GLY A 84 4.06 -3.72 -5.42
N ILE A 85 5.38 -3.75 -5.69
CA ILE A 85 6.04 -4.73 -6.56
C ILE A 85 5.85 -6.14 -6.00
N ILE A 86 6.12 -6.34 -4.71
CA ILE A 86 6.05 -7.65 -4.05
C ILE A 86 4.62 -8.21 -4.12
N LEU A 87 3.63 -7.43 -3.68
CA LEU A 87 2.22 -7.82 -3.68
C LEU A 87 1.71 -8.04 -5.11
N THR A 88 2.13 -7.22 -6.07
CA THR A 88 1.76 -7.45 -7.48
C THR A 88 2.35 -8.75 -8.02
N GLY A 89 3.60 -9.06 -7.67
CA GLY A 89 4.23 -10.34 -7.99
C GLY A 89 3.45 -11.52 -7.41
N PHE A 90 3.07 -11.46 -6.14
CA PHE A 90 2.25 -12.49 -5.50
C PHE A 90 0.87 -12.63 -6.14
N TYR A 91 0.20 -11.51 -6.44
CA TYR A 91 -1.10 -11.53 -7.13
C TYR A 91 -1.02 -12.19 -8.50
N LEU A 92 -0.03 -11.84 -9.32
CA LEU A 92 0.13 -12.41 -10.65
C LEU A 92 0.54 -13.88 -10.60
N TRP A 93 1.32 -14.29 -9.59
CA TRP A 93 1.73 -15.69 -9.42
C TRP A 93 0.59 -16.57 -8.89
N ARG A 94 -0.02 -16.18 -7.77
CA ARG A 94 -0.97 -17.03 -7.03
C ARG A 94 -2.42 -16.83 -7.47
N ARG A 95 -2.73 -15.69 -8.11
CA ARG A 95 -4.09 -15.30 -8.50
C ARG A 95 -5.08 -15.28 -7.33
N ASP A 96 -4.56 -15.06 -6.12
CA ASP A 96 -5.34 -14.99 -4.88
C ASP A 96 -5.32 -13.55 -4.36
N LEU A 97 -6.44 -12.85 -4.55
CA LEU A 97 -6.58 -11.46 -4.14
C LEU A 97 -6.81 -11.35 -2.62
N VAL A 98 -7.51 -12.31 -2.02
CA VAL A 98 -7.83 -12.29 -0.58
C VAL A 98 -6.55 -12.50 0.23
N ALA A 99 -5.67 -13.41 -0.19
CA ALA A 99 -4.36 -13.57 0.43
C ALA A 99 -3.51 -12.29 0.34
N ASN A 100 -3.58 -11.55 -0.78
CA ASN A 100 -2.91 -10.25 -0.89
C ASN A 100 -3.52 -9.21 0.06
N MET A 101 -4.85 -9.16 0.20
CA MET A 101 -5.53 -8.26 1.15
C MET A 101 -5.10 -8.52 2.59
N ILE A 102 -5.05 -9.79 2.99
CA ILE A 102 -4.58 -10.20 4.32
C ILE A 102 -3.10 -9.84 4.50
N GLY A 103 -2.26 -10.14 3.50
CA GLY A 103 -0.82 -9.86 3.56
C GLY A 103 -0.51 -8.37 3.67
N HIS A 104 -1.15 -7.54 2.84
CA HIS A 104 -1.01 -6.09 2.89
C HIS A 104 -1.51 -5.54 4.23
N GLY A 105 -2.74 -5.89 4.63
CA GLY A 105 -3.31 -5.45 5.90
C GLY A 105 -2.44 -5.84 7.10
N LEU A 106 -1.81 -7.02 7.08
CA LEU A 106 -0.91 -7.47 8.14
C LEU A 106 0.39 -6.65 8.20
N VAL A 107 1.00 -6.34 7.05
CA VAL A 107 2.20 -5.48 7.00
C VAL A 107 1.90 -4.12 7.62
N ASP A 108 0.79 -3.51 7.22
CA ASP A 108 0.36 -2.21 7.75
C ASP A 108 -0.01 -2.29 9.24
N PHE A 109 -0.64 -3.37 9.67
CA PHE A 109 -1.03 -3.58 11.06
C PHE A 109 0.18 -3.71 11.97
N VAL A 110 1.16 -4.52 11.56
CA VAL A 110 2.42 -4.71 12.30
C VAL A 110 3.21 -3.41 12.36
N ALA A 111 3.21 -2.61 11.29
CA ALA A 111 3.93 -1.35 11.27
C ALA A 111 3.27 -0.24 12.10
N ASN A 112 1.93 -0.15 12.10
CA ASN A 112 1.23 1.03 12.62
C ASN A 112 0.41 0.78 13.89
N VAL A 113 -0.14 -0.42 14.07
CA VAL A 113 -1.05 -0.75 15.18
C VAL A 113 -0.31 -1.48 16.29
N LEU A 114 0.41 -2.55 15.94
CA LEU A 114 1.03 -3.45 16.92
C LEU A 114 1.97 -2.73 17.91
N PRO A 115 2.85 -1.79 17.51
CA PRO A 115 3.74 -1.12 18.45
C PRO A 115 3.00 -0.25 19.47
N ARG A 116 1.82 0.28 19.11
CA ARG A 116 1.01 1.19 19.93
C ARG A 116 0.11 0.47 20.93
N LEU A 117 -0.04 -0.85 20.81
CA LEU A 117 -0.77 -1.66 21.78
C LEU A 117 0.00 -1.84 23.09
N PHE A 118 1.32 -1.59 23.06
CA PHE A 118 2.23 -1.80 24.19
C PHE A 118 2.91 -0.51 24.68
N SER A 119 2.53 0.64 24.13
CA SER A 119 3.07 1.97 24.45
C SER A 119 2.22 2.73 25.46
#